data_AF-A0A7X9JLN7-F1
#
_entry.id   AF-A0A7X9JLN7-F1
#
_cell.length_a   1.000
_cell.length_b   1.000
_cell.length_c   1.000
_cell.angle_alpha   90.00
_cell.angle_beta   90.00
_cell.angle_gamma   90.00
#
_symmetry.space_group_name_H-M   'P 1'
#
loop_
_entity.id
_entity.type
_entity.pdbx_description
1 polymer ?
#
loop_
_entity_poly.entity_id
_entity_poly.type
_entity_poly.pdbx_seq_one_letter_code
_entity_poly.pdbx_strand_id
1 'polypeptide(L)'
;DTTSSYPKTKLTNKWENNISFRKTEFLSIEIEVFDKDPVFAAKIANTIADYSDTLYNKIKHERAKKAFEIVKKEYFDAINDVQKMQDSLQKLRELGVVNYEAQSEVYSDAYAQALAKGNKDGAKAIEEKFKILAQYGGTYQMFDEILTNESKRLSELKQKYIEAKVDAEQYIPYKFIVSRAEVPEKAYYPIRWLVFLGGVLSTLILTFFILAFVSQKKKSEFKNEQ
;
A
#
# COMPACT_ATOMS: atom_id res chain seq x y z
N ASP A 1 -8.31 -6.79 36.51
CA ASP A 1 -7.80 -6.74 37.89
C ASP A 1 -6.34 -6.31 37.85
N THR A 2 -6.07 -5.08 38.27
CA THR A 2 -4.72 -4.49 38.29
C THR A 2 -3.86 -5.01 39.44
N THR A 3 -4.45 -5.71 40.40
CA THR A 3 -3.79 -6.19 41.62
C THR A 3 -3.20 -7.60 41.47
N SER A 4 -3.51 -8.31 40.39
CA SER A 4 -3.07 -9.70 40.19
C SER A 4 -1.63 -9.78 39.68
N SER A 5 -0.90 -10.85 40.03
CA SER A 5 0.40 -11.15 39.40
C SER A 5 0.25 -11.31 37.87
N TYR A 6 1.12 -10.62 37.11
CA TYR A 6 1.12 -10.52 35.64
C TYR A 6 -0.20 -10.02 35.00
N PRO A 7 -0.69 -8.82 35.35
CA PRO A 7 -2.00 -8.35 34.93
C PRO A 7 -2.09 -8.12 33.41
N LYS A 8 -0.99 -7.68 32.77
CA LYS A 8 -0.91 -7.48 31.31
C LYS A 8 -0.98 -8.81 30.58
N THR A 9 -0.19 -9.81 30.99
CA THR A 9 -0.19 -11.15 30.37
C THR A 9 -1.55 -11.81 30.47
N LYS A 10 -2.23 -11.72 31.62
CA LYS A 10 -3.59 -12.26 31.77
C LYS A 10 -4.60 -11.56 30.87
N LEU A 11 -4.48 -10.25 30.70
CA LEU A 11 -5.35 -9.51 29.78
C LEU A 11 -5.12 -9.96 28.34
N THR A 12 -3.86 -10.05 27.89
CA THR A 12 -3.50 -10.53 26.54
C THR A 12 -4.04 -11.94 26.31
N ASN A 13 -3.80 -12.87 27.23
CA ASN A 13 -4.31 -14.24 27.09
C ASN A 13 -5.84 -14.28 27.03
N LYS A 14 -6.54 -13.46 27.83
CA LYS A 14 -8.01 -13.37 27.76
C LYS A 14 -8.47 -12.82 26.42
N TRP A 15 -7.78 -11.81 25.89
CA TRP A 15 -8.07 -11.23 24.59
C TRP A 15 -7.91 -12.26 23.46
N GLU A 16 -6.76 -12.94 23.41
CA GLU A 16 -6.43 -13.94 22.38
C GLU A 16 -7.36 -15.15 22.42
N ASN A 17 -7.80 -15.59 23.61
CA ASN A 17 -8.73 -16.73 23.74
C ASN A 17 -10.18 -16.38 23.36
N ASN A 18 -10.56 -15.11 23.49
CA ASN A 18 -11.96 -14.70 23.34
C ASN A 18 -12.24 -13.97 22.02
N ILE A 19 -11.22 -13.56 21.27
CA ILE A 19 -11.39 -12.80 20.04
C ILE A 19 -10.64 -13.50 18.91
N SER A 20 -11.38 -13.90 17.88
CA SER A 20 -10.85 -14.57 16.71
C SER A 20 -11.08 -13.72 15.46
N PHE A 21 -10.14 -13.81 14.52
CA PHE A 21 -10.23 -13.16 13.21
C PHE A 21 -10.02 -14.21 12.14
N ARG A 22 -10.95 -14.33 11.19
CA ARG A 22 -10.87 -15.29 10.08
C ARG A 22 -11.20 -14.61 8.76
N LYS A 23 -10.47 -14.96 7.71
CA LYS A 23 -10.83 -14.59 6.35
C LYS A 23 -11.90 -15.56 5.82
N THR A 24 -13.04 -15.04 5.43
CA THR A 24 -14.15 -15.78 4.82
C THR A 24 -13.86 -16.10 3.34
N GLU A 25 -14.64 -17.01 2.77
CA GLU A 25 -14.58 -17.36 1.33
C GLU A 25 -14.88 -16.17 0.42
N PHE A 26 -15.65 -15.19 0.91
CA PHE A 26 -15.99 -13.95 0.21
C PHE A 26 -14.97 -12.83 0.44
N LEU A 27 -13.72 -13.17 0.77
CA LEU A 27 -12.62 -12.23 1.04
C LEU A 27 -12.89 -11.23 2.18
N SER A 28 -13.96 -11.41 2.94
CA SER A 28 -14.32 -10.56 4.09
C SER A 28 -13.63 -11.06 5.35
N ILE A 29 -13.40 -10.18 6.32
CA ILE A 29 -12.88 -10.54 7.64
C ILE A 29 -14.05 -10.74 8.59
N GLU A 30 -14.15 -11.93 9.16
CA GLU A 30 -15.08 -12.27 10.22
C GLU A 30 -14.40 -12.07 11.58
N ILE A 31 -15.13 -11.44 12.50
CA ILE A 31 -14.68 -11.13 13.86
C ILE A 31 -15.62 -11.85 14.81
N GLU A 32 -15.12 -12.86 15.52
CA GLU A 32 -15.88 -13.57 16.54
C GLU A 32 -15.40 -13.11 17.92
N VAL A 33 -16.34 -12.80 18.81
CA VAL A 33 -16.05 -12.36 20.18
C VAL A 33 -16.86 -13.17 21.18
N PHE A 34 -16.16 -13.75 22.15
CA PHE A 34 -16.74 -14.48 23.27
C PHE A 34 -16.70 -13.63 24.54
N ASP A 35 -17.87 -13.34 25.09
CA ASP A 35 -18.01 -12.76 26.42
C ASP A 35 -19.17 -13.40 27.18
N LYS A 36 -19.22 -13.20 28.49
CA LYS A 36 -20.34 -13.63 29.33
C LYS A 36 -21.59 -12.81 29.06
N ASP A 37 -21.42 -11.52 28.77
CA ASP A 37 -22.51 -10.63 28.36
C ASP A 37 -22.61 -10.61 26.83
N PRO A 38 -23.71 -11.12 26.24
CA PRO A 38 -23.89 -11.16 24.79
C PRO A 38 -23.97 -9.76 24.16
N VAL A 39 -24.47 -8.77 24.89
CA VAL A 39 -24.53 -7.37 24.43
C VAL A 39 -23.12 -6.80 24.37
N PHE A 40 -22.30 -7.10 25.38
CA PHE A 40 -20.92 -6.65 25.42
C PHE A 40 -20.07 -7.29 24.32
N ALA A 41 -20.26 -8.60 24.05
CA ALA A 41 -19.59 -9.28 22.95
C ALA A 41 -19.89 -8.62 21.59
N ALA A 42 -21.17 -8.38 21.28
CA ALA A 42 -21.58 -7.72 20.04
C ALA A 42 -21.02 -6.28 19.95
N LYS A 43 -21.02 -5.55 21.08
CA LYS A 43 -20.44 -4.21 21.13
C LYS A 43 -18.94 -4.22 20.88
N ILE A 44 -18.18 -5.15 21.45
CA ILE A 44 -16.74 -5.30 21.20
C ILE A 44 -16.49 -5.58 19.72
N ALA A 45 -17.18 -6.56 19.13
CA ALA A 45 -16.99 -6.93 17.72
C ALA A 45 -17.22 -5.74 16.78
N ASN A 46 -18.33 -5.01 16.97
CA ASN A 46 -18.64 -3.81 16.20
C ASN A 46 -17.59 -2.70 16.42
N THR A 47 -17.14 -2.50 17.68
CA THR A 47 -16.11 -1.49 18.00
C THR A 47 -14.77 -1.82 17.34
N ILE A 48 -14.36 -3.09 17.30
CA ILE A 48 -13.14 -3.52 16.62
C ILE A 48 -13.25 -3.24 15.12
N ALA A 49 -14.41 -3.51 14.51
CA ALA A 49 -14.65 -3.23 13.09
C ALA A 49 -14.62 -1.72 12.78
N ASP A 50 -15.11 -0.87 13.68
CA ASP A 50 -15.10 0.59 13.51
C ASP A 50 -13.73 1.21 13.75
N TYR A 51 -12.99 0.71 14.75
CA TYR A 51 -11.64 1.16 15.03
C TYR A 51 -10.65 0.74 13.94
N SER A 52 -10.81 -0.47 13.39
CA SER A 52 -9.99 -0.96 12.28
C SER A 52 -10.12 -0.06 11.04
N ASP A 53 -11.34 0.36 10.69
CA ASP A 53 -11.56 1.29 9.59
C ASP A 53 -10.91 2.65 9.87
N THR A 54 -11.14 3.21 11.06
CA THR A 54 -10.54 4.50 11.45
C THR A 54 -9.01 4.47 11.40
N LEU A 55 -8.41 3.39 11.94
CA LEU A 55 -6.96 3.21 11.96
C LEU A 55 -6.42 3.02 10.54
N TYR A 56 -7.06 2.18 9.74
CA TYR A 56 -6.65 1.94 8.35
C TYR A 56 -6.68 3.22 7.53
N ASN A 57 -7.79 3.96 7.62
CA ASN A 57 -7.97 5.25 6.96
C ASN A 57 -6.89 6.26 7.41
N LYS A 58 -6.60 6.33 8.71
CA LYS A 58 -5.54 7.19 9.24
C LYS A 58 -4.17 6.83 8.66
N ILE A 59 -3.78 5.56 8.70
CA ILE A 59 -2.48 5.09 8.18
C ILE A 59 -2.38 5.36 6.67
N LYS A 60 -3.45 5.08 5.92
CA LYS A 60 -3.51 5.34 4.48
C LYS A 60 -3.37 6.82 4.15
N HIS A 61 -4.12 7.67 4.85
CA HIS A 61 -4.08 9.11 4.64
C HIS A 61 -2.72 9.71 5.01
N GLU A 62 -2.10 9.27 6.12
CA GLU A 62 -0.74 9.67 6.47
C GLU A 62 0.28 9.25 5.40
N ARG A 63 0.13 8.04 4.84
CA ARG A 63 0.99 7.56 3.75
C ARG A 63 0.75 8.34 2.46
N ALA A 64 -0.51 8.62 2.10
CA ALA A 64 -0.88 9.39 0.92
C ALA A 64 -0.31 10.81 0.99
N LYS A 65 -0.41 11.47 2.14
CA LYS A 65 0.21 12.78 2.38
C LYS A 65 1.72 12.78 2.17
N LYS A 66 2.43 11.78 2.71
CA LYS A 66 3.88 11.64 2.50
C LYS A 66 4.22 11.39 1.04
N ALA A 67 3.47 10.52 0.36
CA ALA A 67 3.66 10.25 -1.06
C ALA A 67 3.42 11.51 -1.91
N PHE A 68 2.36 12.26 -1.61
CA PHE A 68 2.04 13.52 -2.26
C PHE A 68 3.17 14.54 -2.12
N GLU A 69 3.72 14.75 -0.92
CA GLU A 69 4.83 15.72 -0.74
C GLU A 69 6.09 15.31 -1.53
N ILE A 70 6.38 14.01 -1.63
CA ILE A 70 7.51 13.51 -2.45
C ILE A 70 7.26 13.80 -3.93
N VAL A 71 6.09 13.42 -4.47
CA VAL A 71 5.76 13.62 -5.88
C VAL A 71 5.65 15.11 -6.23
N LYS A 72 5.08 15.91 -5.32
CA LYS A 72 4.99 17.36 -5.45
C LYS A 72 6.37 17.99 -5.57
N LYS A 73 7.30 17.62 -4.69
CA LYS A 73 8.67 18.12 -4.76
C LYS A 73 9.30 17.76 -6.12
N GLU A 74 9.27 16.49 -6.49
CA GLU A 74 9.83 16.02 -7.76
C GLU A 74 9.20 16.74 -8.97
N TYR A 75 7.89 16.98 -8.94
CA TYR A 75 7.17 17.69 -10.00
C TYR A 75 7.64 19.14 -10.15
N PHE A 76 7.76 19.88 -9.04
CA PHE A 76 8.23 21.26 -9.09
C PHE A 76 9.72 21.37 -9.40
N ASP A 77 10.54 20.42 -8.95
CA ASP A 77 11.96 20.34 -9.31
C ASP A 77 12.11 20.10 -10.82
N ALA A 78 11.33 19.18 -11.41
CA ALA A 78 11.32 18.93 -12.85
C ALA A 78 10.85 20.14 -13.67
N ILE A 79 9.83 20.89 -13.21
CA ILE A 79 9.41 22.16 -13.85
C ILE A 79 10.58 23.14 -13.89
N ASN A 80 11.27 23.30 -12.76
CA ASN A 80 12.39 24.23 -12.64
C ASN A 80 13.56 23.83 -13.55
N ASP A 81 13.84 22.54 -13.68
CA ASP A 81 14.91 22.06 -14.56
C ASP A 81 14.56 22.24 -16.04
N VAL A 82 13.30 21.97 -16.44
CA VAL A 82 12.80 22.30 -17.78
C VAL A 82 12.95 23.79 -18.08
N GLN A 83 12.62 24.67 -17.12
CA GLN A 83 12.77 26.12 -17.29
C GLN A 83 14.24 26.51 -17.51
N LYS A 84 15.18 25.97 -16.73
CA LYS A 84 16.62 26.25 -16.90
C LYS A 84 17.14 25.78 -18.27
N MET A 85 16.64 24.65 -18.77
CA MET A 85 17.00 24.14 -20.10
C MET A 85 16.45 25.05 -21.20
N GLN A 86 15.21 25.52 -21.06
CA GLN A 86 14.60 26.50 -21.98
C GLN A 86 15.38 27.82 -21.99
N ASP A 87 15.76 28.34 -20.83
CA ASP A 87 16.57 29.57 -20.72
C ASP A 87 17.95 29.39 -21.36
N SER A 88 18.54 28.19 -21.22
CA SER A 88 19.84 27.86 -21.84
C SER A 88 19.72 27.77 -23.37
N LEU A 89 18.69 27.11 -23.88
CA LEU A 89 18.40 27.07 -25.32
C LEU A 89 18.12 28.46 -25.88
N GLN A 90 17.41 29.31 -25.13
CA GLN A 90 17.14 30.69 -25.53
C GLN A 90 18.43 31.49 -25.72
N LYS A 91 19.41 31.35 -24.82
CA LYS A 91 20.74 31.97 -24.97
C LYS A 91 21.47 31.45 -26.22
N LEU A 92 21.38 30.16 -26.53
CA LEU A 92 21.98 29.60 -27.75
C LEU A 92 21.30 30.13 -29.02
N ARG A 93 19.98 30.33 -28.98
CA ARG A 93 19.21 30.96 -30.06
C ARG A 93 19.60 32.42 -30.28
N GLU A 94 19.84 33.16 -29.21
CA GLU A 94 20.35 34.54 -29.27
C GLU A 94 21.75 34.62 -29.89
N LEU A 95 22.57 33.58 -29.70
CA LEU A 95 23.87 33.45 -30.38
C LEU A 95 23.74 33.03 -31.86
N GLY A 96 22.53 32.73 -32.34
CA GLY A 96 22.24 32.40 -33.74
C GLY A 96 22.06 30.90 -34.04
N VAL A 97 22.11 30.04 -33.01
CA VAL A 97 21.86 28.59 -33.14
C VAL A 97 20.40 28.29 -32.83
N VAL A 98 19.60 28.09 -33.87
CA VAL A 98 18.14 27.94 -33.77
C VAL A 98 17.68 26.55 -34.16
N ASN A 99 18.29 25.98 -35.19
CA ASN A 99 18.07 24.60 -35.60
C ASN A 99 19.39 24.09 -36.16
N TYR A 100 20.21 23.48 -35.30
CA TYR A 100 21.55 23.06 -35.67
C TYR A 100 21.57 22.15 -36.89
N GLU A 101 20.68 21.16 -36.97
CA GLU A 101 20.65 20.18 -38.06
C GLU A 101 20.30 20.86 -39.40
N ALA A 102 19.18 21.58 -39.46
CA ALA A 102 18.74 22.27 -40.67
C ALA A 102 19.71 23.39 -41.08
N GLN A 103 20.24 24.16 -40.11
CA GLN A 103 21.20 25.23 -40.41
C GLN A 103 22.53 24.67 -40.91
N SER A 104 22.99 23.54 -40.38
CA SER A 104 24.24 22.90 -40.82
C SER A 104 24.16 22.38 -42.25
N GLU A 105 23.04 21.77 -42.63
CA GLU A 105 22.79 21.32 -44.01
C GLU A 105 22.72 22.51 -44.97
N VAL A 106 21.86 23.50 -44.68
CA VAL A 106 21.66 24.68 -45.53
C VAL A 106 22.95 25.48 -45.69
N TYR A 107 23.71 25.69 -44.60
CA TYR A 107 24.98 26.41 -44.70
C TYR A 107 26.04 25.60 -45.44
N SER A 108 26.09 24.27 -45.30
CA SER A 108 27.05 23.41 -46.04
C SER A 108 26.85 23.56 -47.54
N ASP A 109 25.61 23.43 -47.98
CA ASP A 109 25.23 23.53 -49.39
C ASP A 109 25.49 24.93 -49.94
N ALA A 110 25.09 25.97 -49.19
CA ALA A 110 25.31 27.35 -49.60
C ALA A 110 26.81 27.67 -49.70
N TYR A 111 27.64 27.16 -48.79
CA TYR A 111 29.09 27.32 -48.81
C TYR A 111 29.71 26.65 -50.04
N ALA A 112 29.34 25.40 -50.34
CA ALA A 112 29.80 24.69 -51.53
C ALA A 112 29.41 25.41 -52.83
N GLN A 113 28.18 25.92 -52.92
CA GLN A 113 27.72 26.69 -54.07
C GLN A 113 28.45 28.03 -54.23
N ALA A 114 28.73 28.73 -53.13
CA ALA A 114 29.45 30.00 -53.15
C ALA A 114 30.89 29.81 -53.67
N LEU A 115 31.56 28.73 -53.22
CA LEU A 115 32.87 28.34 -53.74
C LEU A 115 32.83 27.99 -55.23
N ALA A 116 31.84 27.20 -55.66
CA ALA A 116 31.68 26.83 -57.07
C ALA A 116 31.45 28.03 -58.00
N LYS A 117 30.76 29.08 -57.51
CA LYS A 117 30.50 30.33 -58.24
C LYS A 117 31.64 31.36 -58.14
N GLY A 118 32.73 31.05 -57.42
CA GLY A 118 33.83 31.98 -57.19
C GLY A 118 33.50 33.16 -56.27
N ASN A 119 32.36 33.13 -55.58
CA ASN A 119 31.93 34.18 -54.66
C ASN A 119 32.61 34.01 -53.29
N LYS A 120 33.86 34.49 -53.20
CA LYS A 120 34.69 34.36 -51.98
C LYS A 120 34.12 35.12 -50.79
N ASP A 121 33.52 36.28 -51.01
CA ASP A 121 32.93 37.08 -49.93
C ASP A 121 31.70 36.39 -49.32
N GLY A 122 30.83 35.83 -50.18
CA GLY A 122 29.70 35.02 -49.74
C GLY A 122 30.13 33.75 -49.00
N ALA A 123 31.15 33.05 -49.50
CA ALA A 123 31.71 31.87 -48.83
C ALA A 123 32.24 32.21 -47.43
N LYS A 124 32.96 33.34 -47.28
CA LYS A 124 33.50 33.79 -46.01
C LYS A 124 32.41 34.17 -45.00
N ALA A 125 31.35 34.85 -45.45
CA ALA A 125 30.21 35.18 -44.59
C ALA A 125 29.49 33.92 -44.06
N ILE A 126 29.38 32.88 -44.89
CA ILE A 126 28.81 31.59 -44.48
C ILE A 126 29.75 30.85 -43.52
N GLU A 127 31.06 30.89 -43.77
CA GLU A 127 32.07 30.28 -42.88
C GLU A 127 32.01 30.88 -41.46
N GLU A 128 31.79 32.19 -41.32
CA GLU A 128 31.62 32.85 -40.02
C GLU A 128 30.39 32.34 -39.26
N LYS A 129 29.26 32.12 -39.95
CA LYS A 129 28.06 31.50 -39.36
C LYS A 129 28.32 30.04 -38.97
N PHE A 130 29.11 29.33 -39.77
CA PHE A 130 29.52 27.96 -39.49
C PHE A 130 30.33 27.83 -38.20
N LYS A 131 31.23 28.78 -37.92
CA LYS A 131 32.04 28.76 -36.68
C LYS A 131 31.18 28.82 -35.43
N ILE A 132 30.12 29.63 -35.46
CA ILE A 132 29.14 29.72 -34.37
C ILE A 132 28.40 28.39 -34.19
N LEU A 133 27.91 27.79 -35.29
CA LEU A 133 27.27 26.47 -35.23
C LEU A 133 28.23 25.37 -34.75
N ALA A 134 29.47 25.36 -35.22
CA ALA A 134 30.47 24.37 -34.79
C ALA A 134 30.78 24.48 -33.30
N GLN A 135 30.75 25.69 -32.74
CA GLN A 135 31.03 25.93 -31.32
C GLN A 135 29.86 25.55 -30.41
N TYR A 136 28.62 25.80 -30.83
CA TYR A 136 27.44 25.71 -29.94
C TYR A 136 26.39 24.67 -30.37
N GLY A 137 26.51 24.12 -31.57
CA GLY A 137 25.55 23.22 -32.18
C GLY A 137 25.34 21.91 -31.43
N GLY A 138 26.42 21.26 -31.00
CA GLY A 138 26.34 20.04 -30.19
C GLY A 138 25.63 20.27 -28.86
N THR A 139 25.92 21.39 -28.18
CA THR A 139 25.25 21.78 -26.93
C THR A 139 23.77 22.08 -27.16
N TYR A 140 23.44 22.77 -28.25
CA TYR A 140 22.05 23.02 -28.64
C TYR A 140 21.28 21.72 -28.83
N GLN A 141 21.82 20.81 -29.65
CA GLN A 141 21.19 19.52 -29.94
C GLN A 141 20.98 18.69 -28.67
N MET A 142 21.99 18.63 -27.80
CA MET A 142 21.88 17.94 -26.51
C MET A 142 20.75 18.51 -25.66
N PHE A 143 20.66 19.83 -25.50
CA PHE A 143 19.59 20.44 -24.70
C PHE A 143 18.20 20.26 -25.33
N ASP A 144 18.09 20.29 -26.65
CA ASP A 144 16.83 20.08 -27.36
C ASP A 144 16.30 18.65 -27.19
N GLU A 145 17.20 17.66 -27.31
CA GLU A 145 16.88 16.25 -27.05
C GLU A 145 16.48 16.01 -25.59
N ILE A 146 17.25 16.54 -24.62
CA ILE A 146 16.94 16.43 -23.19
C ILE A 146 15.61 17.12 -22.89
N LEU A 147 15.36 18.32 -23.41
CA LEU A 147 14.12 19.06 -23.20
C LEU A 147 12.91 18.27 -23.72
N THR A 148 13.05 17.62 -24.88
CA THR A 148 12.00 16.76 -25.44
C THR A 148 11.68 15.58 -24.52
N ASN A 149 12.70 14.92 -23.98
CA ASN A 149 12.53 13.80 -23.07
C ASN A 149 11.96 14.23 -21.71
N GLU A 150 12.48 15.31 -21.13
CA GLU A 150 12.00 15.87 -19.87
C GLU A 150 10.58 16.41 -19.99
N SER A 151 10.18 16.97 -21.14
CA SER A 151 8.79 17.39 -21.37
C SER A 151 7.82 16.20 -21.33
N LYS A 152 8.22 15.04 -21.87
CA LYS A 152 7.42 13.80 -21.78
C LYS A 152 7.33 13.32 -20.33
N ARG A 153 8.47 13.24 -19.63
CA ARG A 153 8.54 12.86 -18.21
C ARG A 153 7.70 13.80 -17.34
N LEU A 154 7.72 15.10 -17.61
CA LEU A 154 6.94 16.10 -16.88
C LEU A 154 5.43 15.88 -17.02
N SER A 155 4.96 15.43 -18.19
CA SER A 155 3.57 15.06 -18.39
C SER A 155 3.16 13.87 -17.51
N GLU A 156 3.98 12.81 -17.47
CA GLU A 156 3.74 11.66 -16.60
C GLU A 156 3.78 12.02 -15.12
N LEU A 157 4.73 12.88 -14.74
CA LEU A 157 4.90 13.33 -13.37
C LEU A 157 3.74 14.24 -12.92
N LYS A 158 3.21 15.07 -13.82
CA LYS A 158 1.99 15.85 -13.60
C LYS A 158 0.79 14.96 -13.32
N GLN A 159 0.64 13.86 -14.07
CA GLN A 159 -0.43 12.89 -13.83
C GLN A 159 -0.31 12.28 -12.43
N LYS A 160 0.90 11.80 -12.06
CA LYS A 160 1.17 11.26 -10.72
C LYS A 160 0.97 12.29 -9.61
N TYR A 161 1.31 13.56 -9.86
CA TYR A 161 1.08 14.65 -8.92
C TYR A 161 -0.42 14.86 -8.66
N ILE A 162 -1.24 14.88 -9.71
CA ILE A 162 -2.69 15.03 -9.59
C ILE A 162 -3.29 13.84 -8.85
N GLU A 163 -2.88 12.62 -9.20
CA GLU A 163 -3.32 11.38 -8.54
C GLU A 163 -2.98 11.40 -7.05
N ALA A 164 -1.72 11.65 -6.71
CA ALA A 164 -1.28 11.70 -5.32
C ALA A 164 -1.94 12.85 -4.53
N LYS A 165 -2.25 13.97 -5.18
CA LYS A 165 -3.00 15.09 -4.59
C LYS A 165 -4.41 14.64 -4.21
N VAL A 166 -5.11 13.99 -5.14
CA VAL A 166 -6.47 13.48 -4.91
C VAL A 166 -6.46 12.48 -3.75
N ASP A 167 -5.53 11.54 -3.74
CA ASP A 167 -5.41 10.54 -2.66
C ASP A 167 -5.09 11.16 -1.29
N ALA A 168 -4.34 12.27 -1.27
CA ALA A 168 -3.97 12.96 -0.03
C ALA A 168 -5.07 13.90 0.49
N GLU A 169 -5.88 14.48 -0.39
CA GLU A 169 -6.92 15.46 -0.05
C GLU A 169 -8.29 14.82 0.16
N GLN A 170 -8.62 13.76 -0.61
CA GLN A 170 -9.92 13.12 -0.58
C GLN A 170 -9.99 12.01 0.46
N TYR A 171 -11.17 11.86 1.05
CA TYR A 171 -11.49 10.74 1.94
C TYR A 171 -12.27 9.70 1.14
N ILE A 172 -11.63 8.56 0.85
CA ILE A 172 -12.27 7.40 0.22
C ILE A 172 -12.48 6.34 1.31
N PRO A 173 -13.72 5.95 1.64
CA PRO A 173 -13.98 4.90 2.63
C PRO A 173 -13.50 3.54 2.08
N TYR A 174 -12.67 2.85 2.86
CA TYR A 174 -12.12 1.54 2.47
C TYR A 174 -12.84 0.34 3.12
N LYS A 175 -13.68 0.55 4.14
CA LYS A 175 -14.53 -0.50 4.71
C LYS A 175 -15.87 -0.60 3.99
N PHE A 176 -16.21 -1.81 3.56
CA PHE A 176 -17.58 -2.21 3.27
C PHE A 176 -18.03 -3.19 4.36
N ILE A 177 -18.99 -2.77 5.20
CA ILE A 177 -19.55 -3.66 6.23
C ILE A 177 -20.53 -4.61 5.55
N VAL A 178 -20.18 -5.89 5.47
CA VAL A 178 -21.08 -6.94 4.95
C VAL A 178 -22.24 -7.18 5.92
N SER A 179 -21.92 -7.32 7.21
CA SER A 179 -22.89 -7.45 8.30
C SER A 179 -22.31 -6.91 9.60
N ARG A 180 -23.16 -6.35 10.47
CA ARG A 180 -22.77 -5.96 11.84
C ARG A 180 -22.92 -7.15 12.78
N ALA A 181 -22.18 -7.14 13.89
CA ALA A 181 -22.36 -8.14 14.93
C ALA A 181 -23.69 -7.93 15.65
N GLU A 182 -24.49 -8.99 15.71
CA GLU A 182 -25.79 -9.01 16.40
C GLU A 182 -25.66 -9.62 17.79
N VAL A 183 -26.62 -9.30 18.67
CA VAL A 183 -26.66 -9.87 20.02
C VAL A 183 -27.17 -11.32 19.91
N PRO A 184 -26.39 -12.33 20.30
CA PRO A 184 -26.81 -13.72 20.16
C PRO A 184 -27.95 -14.06 21.12
N GLU A 185 -29.04 -14.61 20.57
CA GLU A 185 -30.21 -15.05 21.36
C GLU A 185 -29.90 -16.29 22.21
N LYS A 186 -28.96 -17.12 21.76
CA LYS A 186 -28.58 -18.38 22.39
C LYS A 186 -27.09 -18.39 22.72
N ALA A 187 -26.76 -18.85 23.92
CA ALA A 187 -25.37 -19.04 24.34
C ALA A 187 -24.64 -20.05 23.42
N TYR A 188 -23.44 -19.67 22.98
CA TYR A 188 -22.60 -20.51 22.12
C TYR A 188 -21.96 -21.68 22.90
N TYR A 189 -21.46 -21.42 24.11
CA TYR A 189 -20.81 -22.43 24.96
C TYR A 189 -21.13 -22.18 26.44
N PRO A 190 -21.23 -23.24 27.28
CA PRO A 190 -21.24 -24.66 26.92
C PRO A 190 -22.57 -25.11 26.30
N ILE A 191 -22.50 -26.06 25.38
CA ILE A 191 -23.67 -26.72 24.79
C ILE A 191 -24.30 -27.61 25.88
N ARG A 192 -25.32 -27.09 26.58
CA ARG A 192 -25.86 -27.68 27.83
C ARG A 192 -26.27 -29.16 27.70
N TRP A 193 -26.90 -29.54 26.60
CA TRP A 193 -27.33 -30.93 26.39
C TRP A 193 -26.15 -31.90 26.22
N LEU A 194 -25.07 -31.43 25.58
CA LEU A 194 -23.87 -32.22 25.36
C LEU A 194 -23.13 -32.45 26.68
N VAL A 195 -23.05 -31.43 27.54
CA VAL A 195 -22.49 -31.55 28.89
C VAL A 195 -23.30 -32.53 29.73
N PHE A 196 -24.63 -32.47 29.65
CA PHE A 196 -25.51 -33.40 30.37
C PHE A 196 -25.31 -34.84 29.91
N LEU A 197 -25.31 -35.10 28.59
CA LEU A 197 -25.09 -36.43 28.03
C LEU A 197 -23.71 -36.98 28.42
N GLY A 198 -22.67 -36.16 28.35
CA GLY A 198 -21.33 -36.53 28.80
C GLY A 198 -21.30 -36.92 30.27
N GLY A 199 -21.97 -36.17 31.15
CA GLY A 199 -22.09 -36.49 32.57
C GLY A 199 -22.80 -37.82 32.83
N VAL A 200 -23.89 -38.11 32.11
CA VAL A 200 -24.61 -39.39 32.22
C VAL A 200 -23.74 -40.56 31.75
N LEU A 201 -23.02 -40.41 30.64
CA LEU A 201 -22.11 -41.45 30.15
C LEU A 201 -20.94 -41.68 31.11
N SER A 202 -20.32 -40.61 31.62
CA SER A 202 -19.22 -40.72 32.59
C SER A 202 -19.66 -41.40 33.88
N THR A 203 -20.84 -41.06 34.40
CA THR A 203 -21.39 -41.72 35.60
C THR A 203 -21.70 -43.19 35.35
N LEU A 204 -22.33 -43.53 34.21
CA LEU A 204 -22.62 -44.91 33.84
C LEU A 204 -21.33 -45.75 33.71
N ILE A 205 -20.30 -45.24 33.05
CA ILE A 205 -18.99 -45.90 32.94
C ILE A 205 -18.37 -46.10 34.32
N LEU A 206 -18.37 -45.07 35.18
CA LEU A 206 -17.83 -45.15 36.53
C LEU A 206 -18.59 -46.20 37.37
N THR A 207 -19.92 -46.27 37.26
CA THR A 207 -20.74 -47.28 37.93
C THR A 207 -20.38 -48.69 37.47
N PHE A 208 -20.17 -48.92 36.16
CA PHE A 208 -19.71 -50.22 35.66
C PHE A 208 -18.35 -50.61 36.24
N PHE A 209 -17.39 -49.68 36.32
CA PHE A 209 -16.08 -49.95 36.94
C PHE A 209 -16.21 -50.31 38.43
N ILE A 210 -17.03 -49.57 39.18
CA ILE A 210 -17.26 -49.85 40.61
C ILE A 210 -17.91 -51.23 40.79
N LEU A 211 -18.94 -51.56 40.01
CA LEU A 211 -19.61 -52.86 40.08
C LEU A 211 -18.66 -54.02 39.72
N ALA A 212 -17.83 -53.85 38.69
CA ALA A 212 -16.82 -54.83 38.32
C ALA A 212 -15.81 -55.08 39.46
N PHE A 213 -15.34 -54.01 40.11
CA PHE A 213 -14.41 -54.10 41.23
C PHE A 213 -15.02 -54.76 42.47
N VAL A 214 -16.26 -54.39 42.83
CA VAL A 214 -17.01 -55.02 43.93
C VAL A 214 -17.26 -56.50 43.64
N SER A 215 -17.64 -56.85 42.41
CA SER A 215 -17.83 -58.24 41.98
C SER A 215 -16.54 -59.05 42.06
N GLN A 216 -15.40 -58.48 41.65
CA GLN A 216 -14.09 -59.12 41.75
C GLN A 216 -13.70 -59.38 43.21
N LYS A 217 -13.87 -58.39 44.10
CA LYS A 217 -13.59 -58.55 45.54
C LYS A 217 -14.47 -59.63 46.17
N LYS A 218 -15.78 -59.60 45.92
CA LYS A 218 -16.71 -60.60 46.43
C LYS A 218 -16.34 -62.01 45.94
N LYS A 219 -15.97 -62.16 44.66
CA LYS A 219 -15.49 -63.44 44.11
C LYS A 219 -14.19 -63.93 44.77
N SER A 220 -13.29 -63.04 45.19
CA SER A 220 -12.08 -63.42 45.93
C SER A 220 -12.36 -63.83 47.38
N GLU A 221 -13.32 -63.21 48.06
CA GLU A 221 -13.73 -63.60 49.42
C GLU A 221 -14.37 -65.00 49.44
N PHE A 222 -15.27 -65.30 48.50
CA PHE A 222 -15.86 -66.63 48.34
C PHE A 222 -14.85 -67.74 48.04
N LYS A 223 -13.67 -67.41 47.51
CA LYS A 223 -12.61 -68.39 47.20
C LYS A 223 -11.67 -68.64 48.38
N ASN A 224 -11.69 -67.78 49.40
CA ASN A 224 -10.91 -67.93 50.63
C ASN A 224 -11.70 -68.62 51.76
N GLU A 225 -13.02 -68.76 51.62
CA GLU A 225 -13.90 -69.49 52.56
C GLU A 225 -14.15 -70.96 52.17
N GLN A 226 -13.53 -71.45 51.09
CA GLN A 226 -13.44 -72.88 50.72
C GLN A 226 -12.03 -73.39 50.95
#